data_AF-A0A6L5PEG0-F1
#
_entry.id   AF-A0A6L5PEG0-F1
#
_cell.length_a   1.000
_cell.length_b   1.000
_cell.length_c   1.000
_cell.angle_alpha   90.00
_cell.angle_beta   90.00
_cell.angle_gamma   90.00
#
_symmetry.space_group_name_H-M   'P 1'
#
loop_
_entity.id
_entity.type
_entity.pdbx_description
1 polymer ?
#
loop_
_entity_poly.entity_id
_entity_poly.type
_entity_poly.pdbx_seq_one_letter_code
_entity_poly.pdbx_strand_id
1 'polypeptide(L)'
;MTTRKRRKATPRVQCRRVPWADPYPEIFRLGTAAGLTPPSNVLIRSGSRTISFVADFTNGDGMPVRATVRIDRSTLAVLDENMAARFVMKAKAA
;
A
#
# COMPACT_ATOMS: atom_id res chain seq x y z
N MET A 1 45.91 13.09 -1.33
CA MET A 1 44.88 12.66 -0.36
C MET A 1 43.52 13.07 -0.94
N THR A 2 42.83 12.19 -1.67
CA THR A 2 41.58 12.53 -2.38
C THR A 2 40.38 12.11 -1.55
N THR A 3 39.69 13.08 -0.96
CA THR A 3 38.43 12.87 -0.24
C THR A 3 37.33 12.45 -1.22
N ARG A 4 37.04 11.14 -1.25
CA ARG A 4 35.96 10.55 -2.04
C ARG A 4 34.62 11.06 -1.51
N LYS A 5 33.89 11.87 -2.30
CA LYS A 5 32.53 12.33 -1.99
C LYS A 5 31.66 11.12 -1.61
N ARG A 6 31.21 11.07 -0.35
CA ARG A 6 30.27 10.08 0.16
C ARG A 6 28.93 10.30 -0.55
N ARG A 7 28.59 9.45 -1.52
CA ARG A 7 27.28 9.49 -2.18
C ARG A 7 26.23 9.30 -1.08
N LYS A 8 25.32 10.26 -0.90
CA LYS A 8 24.14 10.09 -0.02
C LYS A 8 23.46 8.79 -0.44
N ALA A 9 23.34 7.83 0.47
CA ALA A 9 22.55 6.64 0.23
C ALA A 9 21.13 7.09 -0.09
N THR A 10 20.68 6.88 -1.33
CA THR A 10 19.28 7.11 -1.69
C THR A 10 18.45 6.24 -0.75
N PRO A 11 17.49 6.81 0.01
CA PRO A 11 16.63 6.01 0.86
C PRO A 11 15.94 4.98 -0.04
N ARG A 12 16.34 3.71 0.08
CA ARG A 12 15.69 2.63 -0.67
C ARG A 12 14.32 2.44 -0.04
N VAL A 13 13.29 2.92 -0.74
CA VAL A 13 11.92 2.51 -0.45
C VAL A 13 11.86 1.00 -0.68
N GLN A 14 11.71 0.24 0.40
CA GLN A 14 11.63 -1.20 0.31
C GLN A 14 10.17 -1.59 0.03
N CYS A 15 9.94 -2.23 -1.11
CA CYS A 15 8.64 -2.77 -1.47
C CYS A 15 8.61 -4.26 -1.15
N ARG A 16 7.60 -4.71 -0.39
CA ARG A 16 7.37 -6.13 -0.08
C ARG A 16 5.90 -6.46 -0.29
N ARG A 17 5.61 -7.60 -0.92
CA ARG A 17 4.27 -8.18 -0.91
C ARG A 17 4.16 -9.18 0.24
N VAL A 18 3.07 -9.11 0.98
CA VAL A 18 2.76 -10.02 2.08
C VAL A 18 1.34 -10.57 1.92
N PRO A 19 1.05 -11.79 2.41
CA PRO A 19 -0.31 -12.31 2.42
C PRO A 19 -1.28 -11.39 3.16
N TRP A 20 -2.52 -11.27 2.68
CA TRP A 20 -3.56 -10.49 3.36
C TRP A 20 -3.98 -11.06 4.72
N ALA A 21 -3.73 -12.34 4.96
CA ALA A 21 -3.95 -12.95 6.27
C ALA A 21 -2.87 -12.58 7.29
N ASP A 22 -1.73 -12.04 6.82
CA ASP A 22 -0.58 -11.66 7.63
C ASP A 22 -0.28 -10.13 7.64
N PRO A 23 -1.26 -9.23 7.93
CA PRO A 23 -1.00 -7.81 8.16
C PRO A 23 -1.18 -7.46 9.64
N TYR A 24 -0.63 -6.31 10.05
CA TYR A 24 -1.01 -5.66 11.31
C TYR A 24 -2.53 -5.41 11.29
N PRO A 25 -3.32 -6.12 12.12
CA PRO A 25 -4.79 -6.10 12.03
C PRO A 25 -5.38 -4.71 12.35
N GLU A 26 -4.64 -3.87 13.08
CA GLU A 26 -5.05 -2.51 13.45
C GLU A 26 -5.08 -1.53 12.27
N ILE A 27 -4.38 -1.83 11.18
CA ILE A 27 -4.10 -0.90 10.07
C ILE A 27 -5.14 -0.98 8.95
N PHE A 28 -5.89 -2.09 8.86
CA PHE A 28 -6.77 -2.38 7.72
C PHE A 28 -8.26 -2.28 8.06
N ARG A 29 -8.65 -1.31 8.88
CA ARG A 29 -10.08 -0.98 9.15
C ARG A 29 -10.88 -0.71 7.88
N LEU A 30 -10.21 -0.29 6.79
CA LEU A 30 -10.80 -0.08 5.46
C LEU A 30 -11.26 -1.37 4.77
N GLY A 31 -10.60 -2.51 5.03
CA GLY A 31 -10.93 -3.80 4.38
C GLY A 31 -12.06 -4.57 5.06
N THR A 32 -12.40 -4.22 6.31
CA THR A 32 -13.55 -4.76 7.05
C THR A 32 -14.87 -4.07 6.70
N ALA A 33 -14.87 -3.11 5.76
CA ALA A 33 -16.09 -2.51 5.26
C ALA A 33 -16.96 -3.59 4.59
N ALA A 34 -18.20 -3.73 5.06
CA ALA A 34 -19.14 -4.73 4.56
C ALA A 34 -19.28 -4.66 3.03
N GLY A 35 -19.03 -5.78 2.34
CA GLY A 35 -19.19 -5.90 0.88
C GLY A 35 -17.90 -5.85 0.05
N LEU A 36 -16.71 -5.81 0.67
CA LEU A 36 -15.43 -5.93 -0.02
C LEU A 36 -14.82 -7.32 0.19
N THR A 37 -14.43 -7.96 -0.91
CA THR A 37 -13.64 -9.19 -0.90
C THR A 37 -12.17 -8.79 -0.71
N PRO A 38 -11.49 -9.31 0.32
CA PRO A 38 -10.08 -9.00 0.58
C PRO A 38 -9.17 -9.55 -0.51
N PRO A 39 -8.05 -8.87 -0.85
CA PRO A 39 -7.05 -9.42 -1.75
C PRO A 39 -6.36 -10.64 -1.16
N SER A 40 -5.65 -11.40 -1.99
CA SER A 40 -4.73 -12.45 -1.51
C SER A 40 -3.47 -11.87 -0.85
N ASN A 41 -3.03 -10.69 -1.28
CA ASN A 41 -1.80 -10.06 -0.84
C ASN A 41 -1.93 -8.54 -0.71
N VAL A 42 -1.10 -7.95 0.15
CA VAL A 42 -0.90 -6.52 0.35
C VAL A 42 0.49 -6.12 -0.13
N LEU A 43 0.60 -4.97 -0.77
CA LEU A 43 1.89 -4.33 -1.05
C LEU A 43 2.23 -3.33 0.07
N ILE A 44 3.35 -3.59 0.74
CA ILE A 44 3.94 -2.69 1.74
C ILE A 44 5.10 -1.94 1.10
N ARG A 45 5.11 -0.62 1.27
CA ARG A 45 6.20 0.28 0.88
C ARG A 45 6.76 0.94 2.13
N SER A 46 7.95 0.51 2.52
CA SER A 46 8.64 1.02 3.70
C SER A 46 9.63 2.11 3.29
N GLY A 47 9.31 3.36 3.62
CA GLY A 47 10.24 4.48 3.60
C GLY A 47 10.95 4.68 4.94
N SER A 48 11.83 5.69 5.00
CA SER A 48 12.56 6.03 6.23
C SER A 48 11.65 6.58 7.33
N ARG A 49 10.63 7.35 6.97
CA ARG A 49 9.71 8.03 7.91
C ARG A 49 8.27 7.53 7.85
N THR A 50 7.87 6.94 6.73
CA THR A 50 6.50 6.49 6.51
C THR A 50 6.44 5.08 5.98
N ILE A 51 5.41 4.35 6.37
CA ILE A 51 5.05 3.05 5.80
C ILE A 51 3.74 3.25 5.04
N SER A 52 3.69 2.79 3.79
CA SER A 52 2.48 2.82 2.98
C SER A 52 2.02 1.41 2.66
N PHE A 53 0.73 1.17 2.80
CA PHE A 53 0.07 -0.08 2.48
C PHE A 53 -0.84 0.13 1.28
N VAL A 54 -0.82 -0.81 0.35
CA VAL A 54 -1.68 -0.82 -0.83
C VAL A 54 -2.34 -2.19 -0.93
N ALA A 55 -3.66 -2.20 -0.94
CA ALA A 55 -4.48 -3.40 -1.05
C ALA A 55 -5.51 -3.22 -2.17
N ASP A 56 -5.64 -4.23 -3.02
CA ASP A 56 -6.56 -4.23 -4.16
C ASP A 56 -7.74 -5.17 -3.84
N PHE A 57 -8.82 -4.60 -3.30
CA PHE A 57 -10.08 -5.29 -3.02
C PHE A 57 -10.90 -5.50 -4.29
N THR A 58 -11.92 -6.33 -4.18
CA THR A 58 -12.99 -6.46 -5.17
C THR A 58 -14.33 -6.22 -4.46
N ASN A 59 -15.18 -5.34 -4.97
CA ASN A 59 -16.51 -5.12 -4.39
C ASN A 59 -17.48 -6.28 -4.74
N GLY A 60 -18.68 -6.26 -4.16
CA GLY A 60 -19.73 -7.25 -4.46
C GLY A 60 -20.14 -7.34 -5.93
N ASP A 61 -19.96 -6.27 -6.71
CA ASP A 61 -20.25 -6.21 -8.15
C ASP A 61 -19.06 -6.67 -9.03
N GLY A 62 -17.96 -7.12 -8.44
CA GLY A 62 -16.76 -7.55 -9.16
C GLY A 62 -15.82 -6.40 -9.61
N MET A 63 -16.08 -5.16 -9.19
CA MET A 63 -15.24 -4.00 -9.48
C MET A 63 -14.00 -3.95 -8.57
N PRO A 64 -12.79 -3.74 -9.12
CA PRO A 64 -11.59 -3.62 -8.31
C PRO A 64 -11.55 -2.27 -7.59
N VAL A 65 -11.30 -2.32 -6.29
CA VAL A 65 -11.20 -1.15 -5.40
C VAL A 65 -9.84 -1.14 -4.75
N ARG A 66 -9.10 -0.04 -4.83
CA ARG A 66 -7.79 0.10 -4.19
C ARG A 66 -7.91 0.88 -2.91
N ALA A 67 -7.48 0.28 -1.80
CA ALA A 67 -7.23 1.01 -0.57
C ALA A 67 -5.74 1.33 -0.44
N THR A 68 -5.46 2.54 0.01
CA THR A 68 -4.11 3.00 0.35
C THR A 68 -4.12 3.61 1.73
N VAL A 69 -3.20 3.15 2.58
CA VAL A 69 -2.99 3.69 3.92
C VAL A 69 -1.55 4.16 4.04
N ARG A 70 -1.33 5.33 4.61
CA ARG A 70 0.00 5.85 4.92
C ARG A 70 0.11 6.12 6.41
N ILE A 71 1.22 5.68 6.99
CA ILE A 71 1.46 5.71 8.44
C ILE A 71 2.81 6.34 8.72
N ASP A 72 2.88 7.13 9.78
CA ASP A 72 4.14 7.59 10.35
C ASP A 72 4.82 6.44 11.12
N ARG A 73 6.07 6.13 10.77
CA ARG A 73 6.78 4.98 11.35
C ARG A 73 7.15 5.17 12.82
N SER A 74 7.29 6.42 13.28
CA SER A 74 7.73 6.73 14.64
C SER A 74 6.59 6.72 15.65
N THR A 75 5.41 7.18 15.21
CA THR A 75 4.23 7.29 16.07
C THR A 75 3.18 6.21 15.80
N LEU A 76 3.34 5.45 14.71
CA LEU A 76 2.35 4.51 14.16
C LEU A 76 0.98 5.17 13.88
N ALA A 77 0.95 6.49 13.78
CA ALA A 77 -0.25 7.24 13.47
C ALA A 77 -0.56 7.16 11.97
N VAL A 78 -1.84 6.98 11.66
CA VAL A 78 -2.35 7.11 10.30
C VAL A 78 -2.22 8.56 9.85
N LEU A 79 -1.53 8.76 8.73
CA LEU A 79 -1.33 10.07 8.10
C LEU A 79 -2.34 10.31 6.97
N ASP A 80 -2.68 9.26 6.23
CA ASP A 80 -3.58 9.35 5.09
C ASP A 80 -4.22 7.99 4.85
N GLU A 81 -5.51 8.00 4.57
CA GLU A 81 -6.33 6.83 4.27
C GLU A 81 -7.26 7.14 3.11
N ASN A 82 -7.20 6.32 2.08
CA ASN A 82 -8.02 6.50 0.90
C ASN A 82 -8.46 5.15 0.34
N MET A 83 -9.67 5.12 -0.22
CA MET A 83 -10.21 4.00 -0.95
C MET A 83 -10.86 4.51 -2.23
N ALA A 84 -10.39 4.01 -3.38
CA ALA A 84 -10.87 4.45 -4.69
C ALA A 84 -11.13 3.25 -5.60
N ALA A 85 -12.26 3.28 -6.30
CA ALA A 85 -12.52 2.32 -7.38
C ALA A 85 -11.46 2.49 -8.47
N ARG A 86 -10.86 1.39 -8.92
CA ARG A 86 -9.98 1.40 -10.10
C ARG A 86 -10.81 1.08 -11.32
N PHE A 87 -11.03 2.08 -12.17
CA PHE A 87 -11.47 1.81 -13.53
C PHE A 87 -10.29 1.21 -14.30
N VAL A 88 -10.24 -0.11 -14.42
CA VAL A 88 -9.34 -0.77 -15.37
C VAL A 88 -10.00 -0.63 -16.73
N MET A 89 -9.74 0.46 -17.45
CA MET A 89 -10.03 0.47 -18.88
C MET A 89 -9.13 -0.57 -19.52
N LYS A 90 -9.70 -1.72 -19.87
CA LYS A 90 -9.07 -2.67 -20.78
C LYS A 90 -9.03 -1.94 -22.12
N ALA A 91 -7.92 -1.26 -22.41
CA ALA A 91 -7.70 -0.70 -23.73
C ALA A 91 -7.78 -1.88 -24.71
N LYS A 92 -8.90 -2.00 -25.41
CA LYS A 92 -9.02 -2.88 -26.55
C LYS A 92 -8.07 -2.28 -27.58
N ALA A 93 -6.93 -2.92 -27.80
CA ALA A 93 -6.08 -2.61 -28.93
C ALA A 93 -6.96 -2.72 -30.17
N ALA A 94 -7.18 -1.57 -30.82
CA ALA A 94 -7.87 -1.47 -32.10
C ALA A 94 -6.91 -1.84 -33.23
#